data_AF-A0A6M0AJP3-F1
#
_entry.id   AF-A0A6M0AJP3-F1
#
_cell.length_a   1.000
_cell.length_b   1.000
_cell.length_c   1.000
_cell.angle_alpha   90.00
_cell.angle_beta   90.00
_cell.angle_gamma   90.00
#
_symmetry.space_group_name_H-M   'P 1'
#
loop_
_entity.id
_entity.type
_entity.pdbx_description
1 polymer ?
#
loop_
_entity_poly.entity_id
_entity_poly.type
_entity_poly.pdbx_seq_one_letter_code
_entity_poly.pdbx_strand_id
1 'polypeptide(L)'
;LGNDQIGQHVNDHIVMPLGIYVVDKSIDVTPRDVYIPVFATTVWQPEPEQPGQETVCCFDFFSGNFERLWFMIAHLYLAFLFPNSIKRFVIRLPWLFNIIKNVIRVFLQGVNFIINLLWGLYNLVQGKPWHDDPSLITAAIKFNAAKEGCYSRDDSRIELDFFGEEEQSHFNQDKVVANSEIAKHMALLNGLGEQPHWLVKWFLRLVTKMPYEENQIEEYVDVYSRRFLLSEQHLSGGCLFGKAIDKGLDNAIDTGKVYGSANVYVADLSSVPLPRISTQMTAYLIGFHVAKRLCVGNGE
;
A
#
# COMPACT_ATOMS: atom_id res chain seq x y z
N LEU A 1 0.75 -4.64 -35.29
CA LEU A 1 0.31 -5.49 -34.16
C LEU A 1 -1.13 -5.09 -33.87
N GLY A 2 -2.12 -5.84 -34.33
CA GLY A 2 -3.55 -5.54 -34.14
C GLY A 2 -4.13 -6.25 -32.92
N ASN A 3 -3.41 -6.19 -31.79
CA ASN A 3 -3.78 -6.91 -30.57
C ASN A 3 -4.34 -5.92 -29.54
N ASP A 4 -5.66 -5.76 -29.56
CA ASP A 4 -6.38 -4.78 -28.74
C ASP A 4 -6.42 -5.14 -27.24
N GLN A 5 -5.88 -6.30 -26.86
CA GLN A 5 -5.72 -6.71 -25.46
C GLN A 5 -4.46 -6.12 -24.81
N ILE A 6 -3.52 -5.62 -25.61
CA ILE A 6 -2.36 -4.88 -25.09
C ILE A 6 -2.87 -3.57 -24.50
N GLY A 7 -2.42 -3.25 -23.29
CA GLY A 7 -2.86 -2.10 -22.54
C GLY A 7 -4.21 -2.29 -21.83
N GLN A 8 -4.81 -3.47 -21.87
CA GLN A 8 -5.98 -3.80 -21.08
C GLN A 8 -5.58 -4.53 -19.80
N HIS A 9 -6.40 -4.43 -18.75
CA HIS A 9 -6.25 -5.18 -17.51
C HIS A 9 -4.97 -4.83 -16.73
N VAL A 10 -4.89 -3.57 -16.29
CA VAL A 10 -3.80 -3.05 -15.47
C VAL A 10 -4.29 -2.89 -14.05
N ASN A 11 -3.49 -3.27 -13.06
CA ASN A 11 -3.88 -3.07 -11.67
C ASN A 11 -2.67 -2.75 -10.79
N ASP A 12 -2.93 -2.16 -9.63
CA ASP A 12 -1.94 -1.88 -8.59
C ASP A 12 -2.63 -1.96 -7.21
N HIS A 13 -1.86 -2.00 -6.13
CA HIS A 13 -2.43 -2.08 -4.78
C HIS A 13 -2.88 -0.70 -4.30
N ILE A 14 -4.09 -0.65 -3.74
CA ILE A 14 -4.52 0.44 -2.86
C ILE A 14 -3.80 0.23 -1.52
N VAL A 15 -3.11 1.25 -1.03
CA VAL A 15 -2.41 1.22 0.26
C VAL A 15 -3.01 2.26 1.18
N MET A 16 -3.41 1.90 2.40
CA MET A 16 -4.02 2.81 3.37
C MET A 16 -3.29 2.70 4.72
N PRO A 17 -2.54 3.74 5.14
CA PRO A 17 -1.86 3.73 6.43
C PRO A 17 -2.87 3.76 7.59
N LEU A 18 -2.56 3.12 8.71
CA LEU A 18 -3.44 2.99 9.88
C LEU A 18 -2.67 3.11 11.19
N GLY A 19 -3.21 3.93 12.08
CA GLY A 19 -2.87 3.99 13.49
C GLY A 19 -1.42 4.37 13.81
N ILE A 20 -1.20 5.14 14.86
CA ILE A 20 0.12 5.20 15.51
C ILE A 20 -0.11 4.95 16.98
N TYR A 21 0.41 3.84 17.49
CA TYR A 21 0.16 3.32 18.82
C TYR A 21 1.48 3.16 19.57
N VAL A 22 1.44 3.24 20.89
CA VAL A 22 2.56 2.85 21.75
C VAL A 22 2.41 1.37 22.04
N VAL A 23 3.43 0.57 21.74
CA VAL A 23 3.43 -0.88 21.97
C VAL A 23 3.24 -1.18 23.46
N ASP A 24 2.45 -2.21 23.77
CA ASP A 24 2.30 -2.71 25.13
C ASP A 24 3.67 -3.13 25.69
N LYS A 25 4.01 -2.69 26.91
CA LYS A 25 5.31 -2.96 27.54
C LYS A 25 5.59 -4.44 27.79
N SER A 26 4.55 -5.29 27.75
CA SER A 26 4.69 -6.75 27.84
C SER A 26 5.19 -7.41 26.56
N ILE A 27 5.20 -6.68 25.44
CA ILE A 27 5.66 -7.16 24.14
C ILE A 27 7.12 -6.72 23.95
N ASP A 28 8.04 -7.68 23.88
CA ASP A 28 9.46 -7.41 23.62
C ASP A 28 9.69 -7.20 22.12
N VAL A 29 10.05 -5.96 21.74
CA VAL A 29 10.26 -5.56 20.35
C VAL A 29 11.71 -5.83 19.95
N THR A 30 11.92 -6.81 19.07
CA THR A 30 13.23 -7.19 18.58
C THR A 30 13.66 -6.35 17.36
N PRO A 31 14.96 -6.30 17.02
CA PRO A 31 15.43 -5.64 15.81
C PRO A 31 14.84 -6.20 14.51
N ARG A 32 14.27 -7.43 14.52
CA ARG A 32 13.55 -7.97 13.37
C ARG A 32 12.23 -7.23 13.15
N ASP A 33 11.62 -6.74 14.23
CA ASP A 33 10.28 -6.16 14.31
C ASP A 33 10.20 -4.72 13.75
N VAL A 34 11.36 -4.12 13.44
CA VAL A 34 11.52 -2.84 12.72
C VAL A 34 10.84 -2.87 11.35
N TYR A 35 10.84 -4.04 10.74
CA TYR A 35 10.10 -4.38 9.52
C TYR A 35 9.87 -5.89 9.55
N ILE A 36 8.99 -6.38 10.44
CA ILE A 36 8.36 -7.67 10.17
C ILE A 36 7.15 -7.33 9.33
N PRO A 37 7.17 -7.61 8.01
CA PRO A 37 5.91 -7.80 7.35
C PRO A 37 5.32 -9.07 7.98
N VAL A 38 4.50 -8.89 9.02
CA VAL A 38 3.54 -9.91 9.39
C VAL A 38 2.53 -9.77 8.28
N PHE A 39 2.83 -10.34 7.10
CA PHE A 39 1.89 -10.46 6.00
C PHE A 39 0.77 -11.35 6.50
N ALA A 40 -0.14 -10.78 7.28
CA ALA A 40 -1.44 -11.35 7.47
C ALA A 40 -2.13 -11.12 6.13
N THR A 41 -2.47 -12.22 5.48
CA THR A 41 -3.33 -12.19 4.30
C THR A 41 -4.68 -12.66 4.77
N THR A 42 -5.68 -11.78 4.75
CA THR A 42 -7.08 -12.18 4.90
C THR A 42 -7.75 -12.17 3.54
N VAL A 43 -8.89 -12.85 3.48
CA VAL A 43 -9.79 -12.75 2.35
C VAL A 43 -11.04 -12.07 2.88
N TRP A 44 -11.35 -10.90 2.36
CA TRP A 44 -12.69 -10.36 2.47
C TRP A 44 -13.59 -11.16 1.53
N GLN A 45 -14.66 -11.73 2.08
CA GLN A 45 -15.67 -12.45 1.31
C GLN A 45 -17.00 -11.70 1.45
N PRO A 46 -17.69 -11.40 0.33
CA PRO A 46 -19.04 -10.88 0.39
C PRO A 46 -19.96 -11.93 1.03
N GLU A 47 -20.90 -11.48 1.86
CA GLU A 47 -21.96 -12.36 2.36
C GLU A 47 -22.82 -12.87 1.19
N PRO A 48 -23.50 -14.03 1.31
CA PRO A 48 -24.28 -14.61 0.20
C PRO A 48 -25.33 -13.67 -0.43
N GLU A 49 -25.79 -12.67 0.32
CA GLU A 49 -26.79 -11.69 -0.10
C GLU A 49 -26.18 -10.33 -0.54
N GLN A 50 -24.86 -10.15 -0.40
CA GLN A 50 -24.17 -8.92 -0.75
C GLN A 50 -23.50 -9.03 -2.14
N PRO A 51 -23.56 -7.97 -2.97
CA PRO A 51 -22.78 -7.93 -4.19
C PRO A 51 -21.28 -7.84 -3.89
N GLY A 52 -20.45 -8.39 -4.77
CA GLY A 52 -19.00 -8.26 -4.71
C GLY A 52 -18.24 -9.54 -5.04
N GLN A 53 -16.92 -9.45 -5.04
CA GLN A 53 -16.00 -10.56 -5.26
C GLN A 53 -15.01 -10.70 -4.11
N GLU A 54 -14.50 -11.92 -3.91
CA GLU A 54 -13.47 -12.16 -2.91
C GLU A 54 -12.25 -11.27 -3.15
N THR A 55 -11.81 -10.57 -2.11
CA THR A 55 -10.68 -9.64 -2.18
C THR A 55 -9.62 -10.04 -1.17
N VAL A 56 -8.40 -10.27 -1.67
CA VAL A 56 -7.26 -10.54 -0.78
C VAL A 56 -6.75 -9.22 -0.22
N CYS A 57 -6.61 -9.18 1.09
CA CYS A 57 -6.14 -8.03 1.83
C CYS A 57 -4.84 -8.42 2.55
N CYS A 58 -3.81 -7.60 2.37
CA CYS A 58 -2.51 -7.73 3.00
C CYS A 58 -2.34 -6.65 4.04
N PHE A 59 -1.77 -7.01 5.19
CA PHE A 59 -1.55 -6.09 6.29
C PHE A 59 -0.06 -6.01 6.58
N ASP A 60 0.46 -4.80 6.52
CA ASP A 60 1.85 -4.54 6.86
C ASP A 60 1.90 -3.93 8.25
N PHE A 61 2.63 -4.56 9.16
CA PHE A 61 2.90 -4.04 10.48
C PHE A 61 4.31 -3.47 10.56
N PHE A 62 4.44 -2.36 11.27
CA PHE A 62 5.72 -1.75 11.54
C PHE A 62 5.78 -1.47 13.02
N SER A 63 6.79 -1.99 13.70
CA SER A 63 7.04 -1.67 15.10
C SER A 63 8.48 -1.23 15.29
N GLY A 64 8.80 -0.60 16.40
CA GLY A 64 10.19 -0.24 16.69
C GLY A 64 10.30 0.96 17.60
N ASN A 65 11.53 1.25 18.01
CA ASN A 65 11.82 2.40 18.85
C ASN A 65 11.18 3.69 18.31
N PHE A 66 10.56 4.45 19.21
CA PHE A 66 9.81 5.66 18.91
C PHE A 66 10.53 6.60 17.95
N GLU A 67 11.79 6.97 18.22
CA GLU A 67 12.48 7.96 17.41
C GLU A 67 12.70 7.48 15.96
N ARG A 68 13.09 6.20 15.81
CA ARG A 68 13.34 5.60 14.50
C ARG A 68 12.04 5.40 13.73
N LEU A 69 11.04 4.80 14.36
CA LEU A 69 9.78 4.52 13.69
C LEU A 69 9.03 5.81 13.38
N TRP A 70 9.01 6.78 14.29
CA TRP A 70 8.40 8.10 14.05
C TRP A 70 9.06 8.83 12.87
N PHE A 71 10.38 8.76 12.75
CA PHE A 71 11.09 9.35 11.62
C PHE A 71 10.76 8.64 10.30
N MET A 72 10.71 7.30 10.31
CA MET A 72 10.34 6.49 9.15
C MET A 72 8.90 6.73 8.73
N ILE A 73 7.96 6.62 9.68
CA ILE A 73 6.56 7.02 9.57
C ILE A 73 6.51 8.38 8.91
N ALA A 74 7.06 9.41 9.50
CA ALA A 74 6.87 10.74 8.94
C ALA A 74 7.51 10.96 7.55
N HIS A 75 8.49 10.15 7.14
CA HIS A 75 8.97 10.08 5.75
C HIS A 75 8.04 9.31 4.81
N LEU A 76 7.44 8.19 5.25
CA LEU A 76 6.36 7.53 4.49
C LEU A 76 5.17 8.49 4.39
N TYR A 77 4.70 9.02 5.51
CA TYR A 77 3.59 9.94 5.60
C TYR A 77 3.88 11.25 4.85
N LEU A 78 5.12 11.69 4.62
CA LEU A 78 5.42 12.76 3.65
C LEU A 78 4.87 12.45 2.24
N ALA A 79 4.89 11.18 1.82
CA ALA A 79 4.26 10.73 0.59
C ALA A 79 2.73 10.62 0.73
N PHE A 80 2.20 10.18 1.88
CA PHE A 80 0.75 9.95 2.12
C PHE A 80 -0.06 11.18 2.57
N LEU A 81 0.54 12.14 3.30
CA LEU A 81 -0.10 13.27 4.00
C LEU A 81 -0.50 14.41 3.08
N PHE A 82 0.22 14.60 1.97
CA PHE A 82 -0.13 15.69 1.07
C PHE A 82 -1.31 15.28 0.20
N PRO A 83 -2.29 16.18 0.00
CA PRO A 83 -3.27 15.99 -1.05
C PRO A 83 -2.60 15.79 -2.41
N ASN A 84 -3.21 14.99 -3.28
CA ASN A 84 -2.69 14.69 -4.62
C ASN A 84 -2.45 15.95 -5.47
N SER A 85 -3.19 17.04 -5.21
CA SER A 85 -2.95 18.35 -5.83
C SER A 85 -1.57 18.93 -5.50
N ILE A 86 -1.14 18.83 -4.24
CA ILE A 86 0.19 19.28 -3.79
C ILE A 86 1.26 18.35 -4.36
N LYS A 87 1.05 17.02 -4.32
CA LYS A 87 2.00 16.06 -4.92
C LYS A 87 2.24 16.37 -6.40
N ARG A 88 1.17 16.65 -7.16
CA ARG A 88 1.24 17.00 -8.59
C ARG A 88 2.09 18.25 -8.85
N PHE A 89 2.07 19.22 -7.94
CA PHE A 89 2.93 20.40 -8.00
C PHE A 89 4.39 20.06 -7.65
N VAL A 90 4.61 19.31 -6.57
CA VAL A 90 5.95 18.93 -6.08
C VAL A 90 6.70 18.07 -7.10
N ILE A 91 6.02 17.15 -7.80
CA ILE A 91 6.64 16.31 -8.85
C ILE A 91 7.23 17.16 -9.99
N ARG A 92 6.67 18.34 -10.26
CA ARG A 92 7.18 19.25 -11.31
C ARG A 92 8.41 20.04 -10.88
N LEU A 93 8.72 20.09 -9.58
CA LEU A 93 9.79 20.89 -9.01
C LEU A 93 10.62 20.06 -8.00
N PRO A 94 11.62 19.29 -8.46
CA PRO A 94 12.37 18.38 -7.59
C PRO A 94 13.03 19.05 -6.37
N TRP A 95 13.46 20.30 -6.49
CA TRP A 95 14.04 21.05 -5.36
C TRP A 95 13.03 21.32 -4.24
N LEU A 96 11.75 21.47 -4.57
CA LEU A 96 10.68 21.70 -3.60
C LEU A 96 10.47 20.47 -2.71
N PHE A 97 10.63 19.26 -3.26
CA PHE A 97 10.59 18.03 -2.50
C PHE A 97 11.68 18.01 -1.41
N ASN A 98 12.90 18.43 -1.74
CA ASN A 98 14.00 18.51 -0.78
C ASN A 98 13.70 19.51 0.35
N ILE A 99 13.11 20.67 0.03
CA ILE A 99 12.71 21.65 1.04
C ILE A 99 11.63 21.08 1.94
N ILE A 100 10.57 20.53 1.38
CA ILE A 100 9.45 19.96 2.13
C ILE A 100 9.94 18.84 3.06
N LYS A 101 10.79 17.94 2.55
CA LYS A 101 11.43 16.88 3.32
C LYS A 101 12.22 17.43 4.51
N ASN A 102 13.03 18.47 4.29
CA ASN A 102 13.85 19.07 5.33
C ASN A 102 13.00 19.83 6.36
N VAL A 103 11.98 20.57 5.94
CA VAL A 103 11.04 21.26 6.83
C VAL A 103 10.34 20.24 7.73
N ILE A 104 9.85 19.14 7.16
CA ILE A 104 9.20 18.09 7.94
C ILE A 104 10.19 17.40 8.86
N ARG A 105 11.43 17.13 8.41
CA ARG A 105 12.49 16.59 9.27
C ARG A 105 12.74 17.48 10.50
N VAL A 106 12.90 18.78 10.30
CA VAL A 106 13.12 19.74 11.40
C VAL A 106 11.89 19.81 12.31
N PHE A 107 10.69 19.83 11.73
CA PHE A 107 9.43 19.80 12.48
C PHE A 107 9.33 18.55 13.36
N LEU A 108 9.63 17.36 12.82
CA LEU A 108 9.61 16.10 13.56
C LEU A 108 10.65 16.07 14.67
N GLN A 109 11.84 16.60 14.44
CA GLN A 109 12.87 16.75 15.48
C GLN A 109 12.37 17.65 16.60
N GLY A 110 11.69 18.75 16.27
CA GLY A 110 11.06 19.64 17.25
C GLY A 110 9.95 18.94 18.04
N VAL A 111 9.06 18.20 17.36
CA VAL A 111 8.00 17.41 18.01
C VAL A 111 8.61 16.33 18.92
N ASN A 112 9.62 15.59 18.46
CA ASN A 112 10.33 14.59 19.28
C ASN A 112 10.96 15.23 20.51
N PHE A 113 11.60 16.38 20.36
CA PHE A 113 12.18 17.10 21.49
C PHE A 113 11.11 17.47 22.53
N ILE A 114 9.96 17.97 22.08
CA ILE A 114 8.84 18.32 22.96
C ILE A 114 8.28 17.07 23.65
N ILE A 115 8.07 15.98 22.91
CA ILE A 115 7.55 14.71 23.45
C ILE A 115 8.53 14.14 24.49
N ASN A 116 9.82 14.05 24.16
CA ASN A 116 10.86 13.57 25.08
C ASN A 116 10.95 14.45 26.34
N LEU A 117 10.81 15.77 26.21
CA LEU A 117 10.80 16.69 27.35
C LEU A 117 9.57 16.48 28.25
N LEU A 118 8.37 16.40 27.66
CA LEU A 118 7.13 16.19 28.40
C LEU A 118 7.09 14.82 29.09
N TRP A 119 7.56 13.78 28.40
CA TRP A 119 7.63 12.43 28.95
C TRP A 119 8.69 12.34 30.06
N GLY A 120 9.87 12.90 29.84
CA GLY A 120 10.93 12.97 30.85
C GLY A 120 10.46 13.66 32.12
N LEU A 121 9.76 14.79 32.00
CA LEU A 121 9.15 15.49 33.13
C LEU A 121 8.08 14.64 33.84
N TYR A 122 7.20 13.97 33.10
CA TYR A 122 6.17 13.09 33.67
C TYR A 122 6.78 11.90 34.43
N ASN A 123 7.79 11.23 33.86
CA ASN A 123 8.49 10.13 34.51
C ASN A 123 9.20 10.60 35.79
N LEU A 124 9.81 11.77 35.77
CA LEU A 124 10.50 12.35 36.92
C LEU A 124 9.52 12.67 38.07
N VAL A 125 8.31 13.13 37.75
CA VAL A 125 7.21 13.31 38.72
C VAL A 125 6.72 11.96 39.29
N GLN A 126 6.80 10.87 38.52
CA GLN A 126 6.44 9.52 38.96
C GLN A 126 7.59 8.71 39.59
N GLY A 127 8.78 9.31 39.76
CA GLY A 127 9.97 8.61 40.26
C GLY A 127 10.51 7.52 39.32
N LYS A 128 10.14 7.57 38.04
CA LYS A 128 10.63 6.67 36.98
C LYS A 128 11.86 7.28 36.30
N PRO A 129 12.73 6.45 35.70
CA PRO A 129 13.88 6.94 34.93
C PRO A 129 13.45 7.85 33.77
N TRP A 130 14.29 8.83 33.45
CA TRP A 130 14.05 9.82 32.40
C TRP A 130 13.84 9.19 31.02
N HIS A 131 14.55 8.09 30.75
CA HIS A 131 14.44 7.32 29.52
C HIS A 131 13.78 5.97 29.80
N ASP A 132 12.54 5.85 29.36
CA ASP A 132 11.88 4.58 29.08
C ASP A 132 11.48 4.70 27.62
N ASP A 133 12.34 4.22 26.71
CA ASP A 133 12.19 4.45 25.28
C ASP A 133 11.00 3.65 24.74
N PRO A 134 9.86 4.30 24.45
CA PRO A 134 8.68 3.57 24.05
C PRO A 134 8.91 2.98 22.65
N SER A 135 8.35 1.81 22.39
CA SER A 135 8.22 1.30 21.04
C SER A 135 6.88 1.77 20.47
N LEU A 136 6.88 2.13 19.18
CA LEU A 136 5.66 2.44 18.44
C LEU A 136 5.26 1.23 17.60
N ILE A 137 3.98 1.16 17.28
CA ILE A 137 3.42 0.27 16.26
C ILE A 137 2.46 1.03 15.36
N THR A 138 2.52 0.76 14.07
CA THR A 138 1.62 1.28 13.03
C THR A 138 1.36 0.16 12.02
N ALA A 139 0.30 0.29 11.24
CA ALA A 139 0.00 -0.65 10.18
C ALA A 139 -0.33 0.05 8.86
N ALA A 140 -0.39 -0.71 7.77
CA ALA A 140 -1.03 -0.30 6.54
C ALA A 140 -1.84 -1.46 5.98
N ILE A 141 -3.03 -1.15 5.45
CA ILE A 141 -3.85 -2.11 4.71
C ILE A 141 -3.53 -1.98 3.24
N LYS A 142 -3.40 -3.12 2.57
CA LYS A 142 -3.17 -3.23 1.14
C LYS A 142 -4.18 -4.17 0.51
N PHE A 143 -4.77 -3.79 -0.61
CA PHE A 143 -5.64 -4.69 -1.36
C PHE A 143 -5.67 -4.30 -2.82
N ASN A 144 -6.06 -5.25 -3.67
CA ASN A 144 -6.24 -5.02 -5.10
C ASN A 144 -7.57 -4.31 -5.32
N ALA A 145 -7.60 -3.34 -6.24
CA ALA A 145 -8.87 -2.74 -6.65
C ALA A 145 -9.78 -3.79 -7.30
N ALA A 146 -11.08 -3.71 -7.01
CA ALA A 146 -12.10 -4.61 -7.53
C ALA A 146 -12.22 -4.55 -9.05
N LYS A 147 -11.97 -3.38 -9.63
CA LYS A 147 -11.96 -3.16 -11.08
C LYS A 147 -10.55 -2.95 -11.58
N GLU A 148 -10.23 -3.63 -12.67
CA GLU A 148 -8.97 -3.45 -13.38
C GLU A 148 -9.03 -2.14 -14.18
N GLY A 149 -7.91 -1.44 -14.22
CA GLY A 149 -7.67 -0.28 -15.06
C GLY A 149 -7.22 -0.62 -16.47
N CYS A 150 -6.91 0.42 -17.25
CA CYS A 150 -6.41 0.31 -18.62
C CYS A 150 -5.48 1.46 -18.98
N TYR A 151 -4.71 1.29 -20.05
CA TYR A 151 -4.02 2.39 -20.71
C TYR A 151 -5.03 3.22 -21.51
N SER A 152 -4.88 4.55 -21.50
CA SER A 152 -5.73 5.43 -22.28
C SER A 152 -5.58 5.15 -23.77
N ARG A 153 -6.62 5.47 -24.57
CA ARG A 153 -6.61 5.21 -26.03
C ARG A 153 -5.50 5.93 -26.80
N ASP A 154 -4.93 6.99 -26.22
CA ASP A 154 -3.80 7.73 -26.76
C ASP A 154 -2.45 7.33 -26.12
N ASP A 155 -2.46 6.27 -25.30
CA ASP A 155 -1.32 5.74 -24.53
C ASP A 155 -0.60 6.78 -23.65
N SER A 156 -1.25 7.92 -23.37
CA SER A 156 -0.65 9.04 -22.64
C SER A 156 -0.73 8.87 -21.12
N ARG A 157 -1.63 8.02 -20.63
CA ARG A 157 -1.85 7.79 -19.19
C ARG A 157 -2.39 6.40 -18.90
N ILE A 158 -2.21 5.97 -17.65
CA ILE A 158 -2.84 4.77 -17.10
C ILE A 158 -4.02 5.22 -16.25
N GLU A 159 -5.20 4.66 -16.50
CA GLU A 159 -6.42 4.91 -15.75
C GLU A 159 -6.65 3.72 -14.81
N LEU A 160 -6.43 3.94 -13.52
CA LEU A 160 -6.72 2.97 -12.46
C LEU A 160 -8.11 3.29 -11.88
N ASP A 161 -9.02 2.31 -11.86
CA ASP A 161 -10.40 2.49 -11.40
C ASP A 161 -10.53 2.25 -9.87
N PHE A 162 -9.61 2.83 -9.10
CA PHE A 162 -9.60 2.71 -7.65
C PHE A 162 -10.80 3.39 -7.04
N PHE A 163 -11.51 2.69 -6.16
CA PHE A 163 -12.78 3.15 -5.58
C PHE A 163 -13.81 3.52 -6.66
N GLY A 164 -13.77 2.85 -7.82
CA GLY A 164 -14.79 2.98 -8.86
C GLY A 164 -16.14 2.43 -8.40
N GLU A 165 -17.22 3.14 -8.73
CA GLU A 165 -18.59 2.65 -8.50
C GLU A 165 -19.05 1.79 -9.67
N GLU A 166 -19.82 0.74 -9.39
CA GLU A 166 -20.58 0.04 -10.41
C GLU A 166 -21.70 0.93 -10.96
N GLU A 167 -21.76 1.10 -12.28
CA GLU A 167 -22.68 2.04 -12.95
C GLU A 167 -24.17 1.77 -12.64
N GLN A 168 -24.53 0.51 -12.37
CA GLN A 168 -25.93 0.11 -12.18
C GLN A 168 -26.38 0.15 -10.72
N SER A 169 -25.48 -0.20 -9.79
CA SER A 169 -25.80 -0.39 -8.37
C SER A 169 -25.29 0.76 -7.50
N HIS A 170 -24.42 1.64 -8.04
CA HIS A 170 -23.58 2.57 -7.27
C HIS A 170 -22.76 1.89 -6.16
N PHE A 171 -22.58 0.57 -6.27
CA PHE A 171 -21.82 -0.20 -5.31
C PHE A 171 -20.32 0.06 -5.48
N ASN A 172 -19.64 0.29 -4.36
CA ASN A 172 -18.21 0.54 -4.33
C ASN A 172 -17.54 -0.51 -3.43
N GLN A 173 -17.13 -1.63 -4.05
CA GLN A 173 -16.53 -2.74 -3.32
C GLN A 173 -15.26 -2.31 -2.57
N ASP A 174 -14.40 -1.48 -3.19
CA ASP A 174 -13.14 -1.03 -2.56
C ASP A 174 -13.40 -0.27 -1.27
N LYS A 175 -14.45 0.56 -1.21
CA LYS A 175 -14.85 1.24 0.04
C LYS A 175 -15.33 0.26 1.09
N VAL A 176 -16.12 -0.74 0.70
CA VAL A 176 -16.67 -1.75 1.62
C VAL A 176 -15.55 -2.60 2.21
N VAL A 177 -14.63 -3.08 1.36
CA VAL A 177 -13.42 -3.81 1.77
C VAL A 177 -12.58 -2.96 2.71
N ALA A 178 -12.29 -1.71 2.34
CA ALA A 178 -11.51 -0.80 3.19
C ALA A 178 -12.18 -0.61 4.55
N ASN A 179 -13.47 -0.26 4.61
CA ASN A 179 -14.18 -0.05 5.86
C ASN A 179 -14.15 -1.30 6.77
N SER A 180 -14.45 -2.48 6.20
CA SER A 180 -14.49 -3.74 6.93
C SER A 180 -13.13 -4.15 7.47
N GLU A 181 -12.09 -4.13 6.62
CA GLU A 181 -10.77 -4.58 7.03
C GLU A 181 -10.08 -3.58 7.96
N ILE A 182 -10.30 -2.27 7.80
CA ILE A 182 -9.83 -1.26 8.76
C ILE A 182 -10.40 -1.54 10.15
N ALA A 183 -11.71 -1.82 10.27
CA ALA A 183 -12.34 -2.09 11.56
C ALA A 183 -11.71 -3.30 12.26
N LYS A 184 -11.52 -4.41 11.54
CA LYS A 184 -10.87 -5.62 12.04
C LYS A 184 -9.44 -5.34 12.53
N HIS A 185 -8.68 -4.54 11.79
CA HIS A 185 -7.27 -4.26 12.09
C HIS A 185 -7.10 -3.24 13.20
N MET A 186 -8.03 -2.31 13.35
CA MET A 186 -8.06 -1.41 14.50
C MET A 186 -8.23 -2.19 15.81
N ALA A 187 -9.08 -3.23 15.83
CA ALA A 187 -9.21 -4.09 17.00
C ALA A 187 -7.88 -4.79 17.36
N LEU A 188 -7.14 -5.28 16.35
CA LEU A 188 -5.81 -5.87 16.55
C LEU A 188 -4.80 -4.83 17.04
N LEU A 189 -4.73 -3.65 16.44
CA LEU A 189 -3.85 -2.56 16.88
C LEU A 189 -4.13 -2.12 18.32
N ASN A 190 -5.40 -2.01 18.70
CA ASN A 190 -5.82 -1.72 20.07
C ASN A 190 -5.42 -2.84 21.06
N GLY A 191 -5.25 -4.07 20.60
CA GLY A 191 -4.77 -5.19 21.42
C GLY A 191 -3.23 -5.28 21.52
N LEU A 192 -2.50 -4.72 20.55
CA LEU A 192 -1.03 -4.72 20.52
C LEU A 192 -0.41 -3.49 21.18
N GLY A 193 -1.20 -2.44 21.42
CA GLY A 193 -0.69 -1.20 21.99
C GLY A 193 -1.76 -0.23 22.45
N GLU A 194 -1.31 0.78 23.17
CA GLU A 194 -2.14 1.87 23.65
C GLU A 194 -2.23 2.98 22.60
N GLN A 195 -3.45 3.50 22.42
CA GLN A 195 -3.69 4.67 21.60
C GLN A 195 -2.96 5.90 22.15
N PRO A 196 -2.55 6.84 21.29
CA PRO A 196 -1.91 8.05 21.74
C PRO A 196 -2.90 8.93 22.52
N HIS A 197 -2.38 9.86 23.33
CA HIS A 197 -3.20 10.78 24.10
C HIS A 197 -4.18 11.56 23.20
N TRP A 198 -5.36 11.93 23.71
CA TRP A 198 -6.44 12.54 22.92
C TRP A 198 -6.02 13.78 22.11
N LEU A 199 -5.12 14.61 22.67
CA LEU A 199 -4.57 15.79 22.00
C LEU A 199 -3.75 15.40 20.77
N VAL A 200 -2.94 14.34 20.89
CA VAL A 200 -2.12 13.82 19.80
C VAL A 200 -3.00 13.17 18.74
N LYS A 201 -4.03 12.40 19.15
CA LYS A 201 -5.05 11.86 18.25
C LYS A 201 -5.72 12.98 17.45
N TRP A 202 -6.13 14.05 18.11
CA TRP A 202 -6.77 15.20 17.45
C TRP A 202 -5.84 15.84 16.42
N PHE A 203 -4.57 16.09 16.78
CA PHE A 203 -3.59 16.64 15.84
C PHE A 203 -3.36 15.72 14.64
N LEU A 204 -3.13 14.43 14.87
CA LEU A 204 -2.93 13.45 13.80
C LEU A 204 -4.15 13.40 12.88
N ARG A 205 -5.36 13.31 13.45
CA ARG A 205 -6.62 13.32 12.71
C ARG A 205 -6.85 14.58 11.89
N LEU A 206 -6.41 15.73 12.37
CA LEU A 206 -6.53 16.98 11.62
C LEU A 206 -5.74 16.93 10.30
N VAL A 207 -4.59 16.25 10.29
CA VAL A 207 -3.72 16.16 9.11
C VAL A 207 -4.00 14.93 8.25
N THR A 208 -4.19 13.75 8.84
CA THR A 208 -4.36 12.48 8.10
C THR A 208 -5.78 11.99 7.99
N LYS A 209 -6.69 12.47 8.86
CA LYS A 209 -8.02 11.88 9.10
C LYS A 209 -8.01 10.42 9.57
N MET A 210 -6.85 9.89 9.97
CA MET A 210 -6.68 8.50 10.41
C MET A 210 -7.61 8.11 11.56
N PRO A 211 -8.26 6.94 11.50
CA PRO A 211 -9.25 6.55 12.49
C PRO A 211 -8.57 6.00 13.75
N TYR A 212 -9.14 6.32 14.91
CA TYR A 212 -8.83 5.73 16.21
C TYR A 212 -10.08 5.12 16.88
N GLU A 213 -11.26 5.36 16.32
CA GLU A 213 -12.55 4.78 16.71
C GLU A 213 -13.29 4.28 15.45
N GLU A 214 -14.15 3.27 15.58
CA GLU A 214 -14.82 2.64 14.43
C GLU A 214 -15.73 3.61 13.66
N ASN A 215 -16.40 4.52 14.35
CA ASN A 215 -17.24 5.56 13.74
C ASN A 215 -16.46 6.58 12.90
N GLN A 216 -15.12 6.55 12.90
CA GLN A 216 -14.25 7.45 12.13
C GLN A 216 -13.78 6.82 10.81
N ILE A 217 -14.00 5.52 10.62
CA ILE A 217 -13.44 4.76 9.49
C ILE A 217 -14.02 5.25 8.16
N GLU A 218 -15.33 5.43 8.07
CA GLU A 218 -16.00 5.84 6.84
C GLU A 218 -15.52 7.22 6.36
N GLU A 219 -15.43 8.20 7.26
CA GLU A 219 -14.88 9.54 6.95
C GLU A 219 -13.44 9.42 6.45
N TYR A 220 -12.62 8.56 7.07
CA TYR A 220 -11.25 8.34 6.67
C TYR A 220 -11.15 7.79 5.24
N VAL A 221 -11.90 6.74 4.91
CA VAL A 221 -11.91 6.12 3.58
C VAL A 221 -12.37 7.11 2.50
N ASP A 222 -13.41 7.90 2.79
CA ASP A 222 -13.93 8.91 1.88
C ASP A 222 -12.94 10.06 1.64
N VAL A 223 -12.26 10.55 2.67
CA VAL A 223 -11.25 11.58 2.50
C VAL A 223 -10.02 11.01 1.79
N TYR A 224 -9.61 9.79 2.13
CA TYR A 224 -8.45 9.14 1.52
C TYR A 224 -8.63 8.96 0.02
N SER A 225 -9.73 8.31 -0.40
CA SER A 225 -10.05 8.05 -1.81
C SER A 225 -10.08 9.32 -2.66
N ARG A 226 -10.53 10.46 -2.09
CA ARG A 226 -10.64 11.73 -2.82
C ARG A 226 -9.37 12.57 -2.82
N ARG A 227 -8.61 12.56 -1.73
CA ARG A 227 -7.52 13.54 -1.50
C ARG A 227 -6.15 12.93 -1.47
N PHE A 228 -6.02 11.73 -0.93
CA PHE A 228 -4.72 11.15 -0.57
C PHE A 228 -4.38 9.89 -1.37
N LEU A 229 -5.31 9.41 -2.20
CA LEU A 229 -5.20 8.19 -3.01
C LEU A 229 -3.80 8.01 -3.59
N LEU A 230 -3.21 6.87 -3.26
CA LEU A 230 -1.90 6.43 -3.72
C LEU A 230 -1.99 4.96 -4.08
N SER A 231 -1.22 4.58 -5.09
CA SER A 231 -0.88 3.19 -5.31
C SER A 231 0.49 2.89 -4.70
N GLU A 232 0.76 1.60 -4.48
CA GLU A 232 2.07 1.12 -4.05
C GLU A 232 3.18 1.33 -5.11
N GLN A 233 2.79 1.74 -6.32
CA GLN A 233 3.66 1.83 -7.50
C GLN A 233 4.20 0.47 -7.93
N HIS A 234 3.40 -0.57 -7.71
CA HIS A 234 3.69 -1.95 -8.06
C HIS A 234 2.78 -2.42 -9.21
N LEU A 235 2.63 -1.53 -10.19
CA LEU A 235 1.76 -1.74 -11.35
C LEU A 235 2.08 -3.05 -12.08
N SER A 236 1.03 -3.80 -12.39
CA SER A 236 1.10 -5.10 -13.07
C SER A 236 0.01 -5.19 -14.14
N GLY A 237 0.21 -6.08 -15.12
CA GLY A 237 -0.73 -6.29 -16.21
C GLY A 237 -0.54 -5.35 -17.41
N GLY A 238 -1.49 -5.37 -18.35
CA GLY A 238 -1.35 -4.69 -19.63
C GLY A 238 -0.84 -5.56 -20.78
N CYS A 239 -0.23 -6.72 -20.52
CA CYS A 239 0.20 -7.64 -21.57
C CYS A 239 0.02 -9.11 -21.15
N LEU A 240 -1.17 -9.44 -20.63
CA LEU A 240 -1.40 -10.67 -19.88
C LEU A 240 -1.24 -11.97 -20.71
N PHE A 241 -0.68 -13.00 -20.07
CA PHE A 241 -0.67 -14.38 -20.56
C PHE A 241 -2.08 -14.88 -20.91
N GLY A 242 -2.24 -15.37 -22.14
CA GLY A 242 -3.51 -15.84 -22.67
C GLY A 242 -4.43 -14.76 -23.22
N LYS A 243 -4.12 -13.49 -23.01
CA LYS A 243 -4.85 -12.37 -23.60
C LYS A 243 -4.03 -11.69 -24.69
N ALA A 244 -2.88 -11.14 -24.31
CA ALA A 244 -1.99 -10.42 -25.22
C ALA A 244 -0.79 -11.27 -25.69
N ILE A 245 -0.32 -12.19 -24.83
CA ILE A 245 0.85 -13.04 -25.09
C ILE A 245 0.51 -14.52 -24.90
N ASP A 246 1.26 -15.37 -25.59
CA ASP A 246 1.05 -16.82 -25.59
C ASP A 246 1.52 -17.45 -24.27
N LYS A 247 0.73 -18.40 -23.75
CA LYS A 247 1.05 -19.19 -22.56
C LYS A 247 2.10 -20.27 -22.85
N GLY A 248 2.36 -20.57 -24.12
CA GLY A 248 3.18 -21.67 -24.61
C GLY A 248 2.63 -23.04 -24.23
N LEU A 249 1.30 -23.18 -24.21
CA LEU A 249 0.62 -24.46 -23.95
C LEU A 249 0.77 -25.42 -25.13
N ASP A 250 0.65 -24.90 -26.35
CA ASP A 250 0.81 -25.69 -27.58
C ASP A 250 2.27 -25.81 -28.00
N ASN A 251 3.05 -24.73 -27.83
CA ASN A 251 4.48 -24.70 -28.10
C ASN A 251 5.23 -23.93 -27.00
N ALA A 252 6.14 -24.62 -26.30
CA ALA A 252 6.94 -24.02 -25.24
C ALA A 252 7.77 -22.82 -25.73
N ILE A 253 8.25 -22.82 -26.97
CA ILE A 253 9.10 -21.74 -27.52
C ILE A 253 8.30 -20.44 -27.69
N ASP A 254 6.99 -20.53 -27.84
CA ASP A 254 6.12 -19.38 -27.96
C ASP A 254 5.73 -18.80 -26.59
N THR A 255 6.12 -19.41 -25.45
CA THR A 255 5.83 -18.85 -24.12
C THR A 255 6.30 -17.38 -24.02
N GLY A 256 5.36 -16.48 -23.76
CA GLY A 256 5.59 -15.04 -23.60
C GLY A 256 5.59 -14.27 -24.93
N LYS A 257 5.40 -14.93 -26.06
CA LYS A 257 5.36 -14.31 -27.38
C LYS A 257 4.09 -13.48 -27.56
N VAL A 258 4.23 -12.27 -28.07
CA VAL A 258 3.09 -11.41 -28.38
C VAL A 258 2.32 -11.98 -29.56
N TYR A 259 1.00 -12.15 -29.42
CA TYR A 259 0.15 -12.65 -30.50
C TYR A 259 0.24 -11.74 -31.73
N GLY A 260 0.37 -12.36 -32.91
CA GLY A 260 0.54 -11.64 -34.19
C GLY A 260 1.93 -11.02 -34.38
N SER A 261 2.88 -11.28 -33.48
CA SER A 261 4.29 -10.92 -33.69
C SER A 261 5.10 -12.10 -34.22
N ALA A 262 6.19 -11.81 -34.94
CA ALA A 262 7.10 -12.85 -35.42
C ALA A 262 8.03 -13.36 -34.30
N ASN A 263 8.55 -12.46 -33.45
CA ASN A 263 9.64 -12.76 -32.52
C ASN A 263 9.69 -11.79 -31.31
N VAL A 264 8.55 -11.20 -30.92
CA VAL A 264 8.51 -10.28 -29.77
C VAL A 264 8.01 -11.04 -28.55
N TYR A 265 8.75 -10.96 -27.45
CA TYR A 265 8.45 -11.64 -26.19
C TYR A 265 8.36 -10.65 -25.04
N VAL A 266 7.47 -10.90 -24.10
CA VAL A 266 7.26 -10.10 -22.89
C VAL A 266 7.44 -10.99 -21.68
N ALA A 267 8.26 -10.54 -20.73
CA ALA A 267 8.67 -11.31 -19.57
C ALA A 267 8.91 -10.41 -18.33
N ASP A 268 7.99 -9.50 -18.08
CA ASP A 268 7.98 -8.60 -16.91
C ASP A 268 6.61 -8.64 -16.22
N LEU A 269 6.34 -7.71 -15.29
CA LEU A 269 5.06 -7.64 -14.57
C LEU A 269 3.86 -7.33 -15.46
N SER A 270 4.05 -6.81 -16.67
CA SER A 270 2.93 -6.60 -17.58
C SER A 270 2.27 -7.92 -18.02
N SER A 271 3.02 -9.01 -17.95
CA SER A 271 2.59 -10.35 -18.37
C SER A 271 1.64 -11.07 -17.40
N VAL A 272 1.51 -10.57 -16.17
CA VAL A 272 0.73 -11.24 -15.11
C VAL A 272 -0.28 -10.30 -14.45
N PRO A 273 -1.40 -10.85 -13.94
CA PRO A 273 -2.27 -10.08 -13.05
C PRO A 273 -1.51 -9.70 -11.78
N LEU A 274 -1.98 -8.65 -11.11
CA LEU A 274 -1.34 -8.08 -9.92
C LEU A 274 -1.01 -9.16 -8.87
N PRO A 275 0.29 -9.40 -8.58
CA PRO A 275 0.70 -10.40 -7.62
C PRO A 275 0.30 -10.01 -6.20
N ARG A 276 -0.21 -10.98 -5.43
CA ARG A 276 -0.76 -10.75 -4.09
C ARG A 276 0.26 -10.37 -3.00
N ILE A 277 1.55 -10.64 -3.21
CA ILE A 277 2.56 -10.55 -2.14
C ILE A 277 3.82 -9.79 -2.58
N SER A 278 4.51 -10.26 -3.62
CA SER A 278 5.77 -9.64 -4.05
C SER A 278 5.82 -9.52 -5.56
N THR A 279 5.61 -8.31 -6.05
CA THR A 279 5.72 -7.96 -7.47
C THR A 279 7.15 -8.17 -7.97
N GLN A 280 8.16 -7.81 -7.17
CA GLN A 280 9.56 -7.98 -7.52
C GLN A 280 9.93 -9.47 -7.70
N MET A 281 9.57 -10.34 -6.77
CA MET A 281 9.86 -11.77 -6.89
C MET A 281 9.12 -12.39 -8.07
N THR A 282 7.86 -12.01 -8.27
CA THR A 282 7.07 -12.47 -9.42
C THR A 282 7.71 -12.07 -10.74
N ALA A 283 8.22 -10.83 -10.88
CA ALA A 283 8.92 -10.38 -12.07
C ALA A 283 10.13 -11.27 -12.41
N TYR A 284 10.96 -11.59 -11.40
CA TYR A 284 12.12 -12.47 -11.59
C TYR A 284 11.71 -13.88 -12.03
N LEU A 285 10.67 -14.45 -11.41
CA LEU A 285 10.18 -15.79 -11.75
C LEU A 285 9.65 -15.86 -13.18
N ILE A 286 8.94 -14.83 -13.65
CA ILE A 286 8.45 -14.73 -15.02
C ILE A 286 9.61 -14.65 -16.01
N GLY A 287 10.56 -13.74 -15.76
CA GLY A 287 11.75 -13.58 -16.61
C GLY A 287 12.51 -14.89 -16.75
N PHE A 288 12.73 -15.59 -15.62
CA PHE A 288 13.35 -16.91 -15.61
C PHE A 288 12.52 -17.95 -16.36
N HIS A 289 11.20 -17.97 -16.19
CA HIS A 289 10.31 -18.92 -16.85
C HIS A 289 10.37 -18.79 -18.38
N VAL A 290 10.19 -17.58 -18.90
CA VAL A 290 10.22 -17.31 -20.35
C VAL A 290 11.61 -17.64 -20.93
N ALA A 291 12.68 -17.20 -20.28
CA ALA A 291 14.04 -17.50 -20.73
C ALA A 291 14.32 -19.00 -20.80
N LYS A 292 13.91 -19.76 -19.78
CA LYS A 292 14.08 -21.22 -19.76
C LYS A 292 13.35 -21.89 -20.92
N ARG A 293 12.15 -21.42 -21.28
CA ARG A 293 11.35 -21.97 -22.37
C ARG A 293 11.97 -21.69 -23.74
N LEU A 294 12.52 -20.50 -23.94
CA LEU A 294 13.27 -20.15 -25.16
C LEU A 294 14.53 -21.00 -25.33
N CYS A 295 15.27 -21.27 -24.25
CA CYS A 295 16.47 -22.11 -24.31
C CYS A 295 16.18 -23.57 -24.69
N VAL A 296 15.01 -24.11 -24.32
CA VAL A 296 14.60 -25.47 -24.73
C VAL A 296 14.40 -25.55 -26.25
N GLY A 297 13.96 -24.47 -26.89
CA GLY A 297 13.75 -24.41 -28.34
C GLY A 297 15.01 -24.23 -29.18
N ASN A 298 16.09 -23.69 -28.60
CA ASN A 298 17.36 -23.44 -29.29
C ASN A 298 18.38 -24.60 -29.11
N GLY A 299 17.97 -25.66 -28.41
CA GLY A 299 18.80 -26.84 -28.12
C GLY A 299 18.63 -28.00 -29.10
N GLU A 300 17.81 -27.83 -30.15
CA GLU A 300 17.70 -28.74 -31.31
C GLU A 300 18.37 -28.12 -32.55
#